data_AF-A0A1R4JYN1-F1
#
_entry.id   AF-A0A1R4JYN1-F1
#
_cell.length_a   1.000
_cell.length_b   1.000
_cell.length_c   1.000
_cell.angle_alpha   90.00
_cell.angle_beta   90.00
_cell.angle_gamma   90.00
#
_symmetry.space_group_name_H-M   'P 1'
#
loop_
_entity.id
_entity.type
_entity.pdbx_description
1 polymer ?
#
loop_
_entity_poly.entity_id
_entity_poly.type
_entity_poly.pdbx_seq_one_letter_code
_entity_poly.pdbx_strand_id
1 'polypeptide(L)'
;MSEVSQTTSTAYAEEQVALLHRTLGRFDIIFLIISAVVGLEMLGSVSTYGGQTFTWLLVLTVFFLVPYALVFAETGSAFVGEGGVYLWVRQAFGRPAAAVASAFTWITQPVWVGGSMSFLCAEAARTHLVHFSEGAPVTTPSSSVSSGSRCWPPCSA
;
A
#
# COMPACT_ATOMS: atom_id res chain seq x y z
N MET A 1 -42.55 3.43 12.06
CA MET A 1 -42.01 3.31 10.68
C MET A 1 -40.54 2.84 10.68
N SER A 2 -40.07 2.11 11.69
CA SER A 2 -38.63 1.82 11.87
C SER A 2 -38.27 0.34 12.01
N GLU A 3 -39.28 -0.54 12.06
CA GLU A 3 -39.09 -1.98 12.32
C GLU A 3 -38.86 -2.81 11.04
N VAL A 4 -39.35 -2.32 9.89
CA VAL A 4 -39.25 -3.02 8.59
C VAL A 4 -37.82 -3.04 8.04
N SER A 5 -36.92 -2.15 8.48
CA SER A 5 -35.57 -2.06 7.90
C SER A 5 -34.56 -3.05 8.46
N GLN A 6 -34.81 -3.67 9.63
CA GLN A 6 -33.84 -4.58 10.27
C GLN A 6 -34.00 -6.04 9.83
N THR A 7 -35.19 -6.49 9.46
CA THR A 7 -35.45 -7.88 9.04
C THR A 7 -35.12 -8.15 7.56
N THR A 8 -35.14 -7.10 6.73
CA THR A 8 -34.94 -7.20 5.29
C THR A 8 -33.45 -7.33 4.89
N SER A 9 -32.52 -6.73 5.65
CA SER A 9 -31.09 -6.75 5.32
C SER A 9 -30.43 -8.12 5.48
N THR A 10 -30.86 -8.93 6.45
CA THR A 10 -30.35 -10.29 6.69
C THR A 10 -30.83 -11.27 5.62
N ALA A 11 -32.10 -11.19 5.22
CA ALA A 11 -32.67 -12.06 4.19
C ALA A 11 -32.03 -11.83 2.81
N TYR A 12 -31.77 -10.57 2.42
CA TYR A 12 -31.09 -10.27 1.15
C TYR A 12 -29.61 -10.65 1.15
N ALA A 13 -28.90 -10.54 2.28
CA ALA A 13 -27.50 -10.95 2.38
C ALA A 13 -27.36 -12.48 2.21
N GLU A 14 -28.25 -13.26 2.81
CA GLU A 14 -28.27 -14.72 2.65
C GLU A 14 -28.55 -15.14 1.20
N GLU A 15 -29.46 -14.46 0.51
CA GLU A 15 -29.75 -14.68 -0.91
C GLU A 15 -28.55 -14.31 -1.79
N GLN A 16 -27.86 -13.20 -1.51
CA GLN A 16 -26.65 -12.77 -2.23
C GLN A 16 -25.48 -13.76 -2.05
N VAL A 17 -25.29 -14.30 -0.84
CA VAL A 17 -24.27 -15.32 -0.56
C VAL A 17 -24.62 -16.65 -1.27
N ALA A 18 -25.91 -16.99 -1.38
CA ALA A 18 -26.36 -18.17 -2.10
C ALA A 18 -26.15 -18.07 -3.62
N LEU A 19 -26.16 -16.85 -4.17
CA LEU A 19 -25.86 -16.58 -5.59
C LEU A 19 -24.35 -16.54 -5.87
N LEU A 20 -23.49 -16.44 -4.85
CA LEU A 20 -22.05 -16.37 -5.02
C LEU A 20 -21.49 -17.77 -5.33
N HIS A 21 -21.23 -18.03 -6.60
CA HIS A 21 -20.58 -19.25 -7.05
C HIS A 21 -19.18 -19.33 -6.42
N ARG A 22 -18.94 -20.31 -5.53
CA ARG A 22 -17.63 -20.54 -4.91
C ARG A 22 -16.65 -21.12 -5.93
N THR A 23 -16.09 -20.25 -6.76
CA THR A 23 -15.05 -20.56 -7.73
C THR A 23 -13.64 -20.41 -7.14
N LEU A 24 -13.51 -19.78 -5.97
CA LEU A 24 -12.24 -19.58 -5.27
C LEU A 24 -11.72 -20.92 -4.71
N GLY A 25 -10.95 -21.63 -5.52
CA GLY A 25 -10.22 -22.82 -5.13
C GLY A 25 -8.99 -22.48 -4.28
N ARG A 26 -8.42 -23.51 -3.64
CA ARG A 26 -7.26 -23.37 -2.75
C ARG A 26 -6.05 -22.76 -3.47
N PHE A 27 -5.86 -23.10 -4.74
CA PHE A 27 -4.79 -22.54 -5.57
C PHE A 27 -5.01 -21.06 -5.85
N ASP A 28 -6.22 -20.65 -6.21
CA ASP A 28 -6.56 -19.24 -6.49
C ASP A 28 -6.33 -18.36 -5.25
N ILE A 29 -6.72 -18.85 -4.07
CA ILE A 29 -6.45 -18.19 -2.79
C ILE A 29 -4.93 -18.03 -2.55
N ILE A 30 -4.12 -19.06 -2.83
CA ILE A 30 -2.66 -18.97 -2.68
C ILE A 30 -2.08 -17.93 -3.64
N PHE A 31 -2.52 -17.91 -4.90
CA PHE A 31 -2.09 -16.90 -5.87
C PHE A 31 -2.49 -15.48 -5.45
N LEU A 32 -3.68 -15.31 -4.86
CA LEU A 32 -4.15 -14.03 -4.33
C LEU A 32 -3.30 -13.55 -3.15
N ILE A 33 -2.87 -14.46 -2.27
CA ILE A 33 -1.96 -14.12 -1.17
C ILE A 33 -0.58 -13.73 -1.72
N ILE A 34 -0.06 -14.47 -2.70
CA ILE A 34 1.25 -14.16 -3.32
C ILE A 34 1.20 -12.79 -4.01
N SER A 35 0.14 -12.48 -4.76
CA SER A 35 0.00 -11.19 -5.44
C SER A 35 -0.16 -10.02 -4.46
N ALA A 36 -0.81 -10.24 -3.32
CA ALA A 36 -0.94 -9.23 -2.28
C ALA A 36 0.40 -8.92 -1.58
N VAL A 37 1.30 -9.90 -1.47
CA VAL A 37 2.61 -9.72 -0.84
C VAL A 37 3.65 -9.15 -1.82
N VAL A 38 3.62 -9.58 -3.08
CA VAL A 38 4.60 -9.18 -4.10
C VAL A 38 4.13 -7.90 -4.79
N GLY A 39 4.49 -6.75 -4.21
CA GLY A 39 4.26 -5.42 -4.80
C GLY A 39 5.37 -4.99 -5.76
N LEU A 40 5.01 -4.34 -6.88
CA LEU A 40 5.97 -3.76 -7.83
C LEU A 40 6.93 -2.76 -7.17
N GLU A 41 6.49 -2.04 -6.14
CA GLU A 41 7.34 -1.10 -5.39
C GLU A 41 8.45 -1.80 -4.59
N MET A 42 8.19 -3.00 -4.09
CA MET A 42 9.19 -3.79 -3.37
C MET A 42 10.27 -4.26 -4.34
N LEU A 43 9.90 -4.62 -5.56
CA LEU A 43 10.87 -4.97 -6.62
C LEU A 43 11.68 -3.74 -7.08
N GLY A 44 11.03 -2.57 -7.18
CA GLY A 44 11.69 -1.32 -7.56
C GLY A 44 12.71 -0.83 -6.53
N SER A 45 12.42 -0.95 -5.23
CA SER A 45 13.38 -0.59 -4.19
C SER A 45 14.56 -1.57 -4.14
N VAL A 46 14.32 -2.87 -4.26
CA VAL A 46 15.37 -3.90 -4.21
C VAL A 46 16.32 -3.84 -5.41
N SER A 47 15.90 -3.33 -6.57
CA SER A 47 16.79 -3.18 -7.73
C SER A 47 17.88 -2.12 -7.53
N THR A 48 17.62 -1.14 -6.67
CA THR A 48 18.55 -0.01 -6.41
C THR A 48 19.63 -0.39 -5.40
N TYR A 49 19.31 -1.28 -4.47
CA TYR A 49 20.23 -1.73 -3.42
C TYR A 49 20.73 -3.14 -3.75
N GLY A 50 22.03 -3.30 -4.03
CA GLY A 50 22.64 -4.55 -4.53
C GLY A 50 22.37 -5.84 -3.72
N GLY A 51 22.98 -6.97 -4.14
CA GLY A 51 22.61 -8.33 -3.69
C GLY A 51 22.54 -8.61 -2.18
N GLN A 52 23.20 -7.80 -1.34
CA GLN A 52 23.09 -7.89 0.13
C GLN A 52 21.66 -7.62 0.64
N THR A 53 20.91 -6.76 -0.04
CA THR A 53 19.51 -6.45 0.29
C THR A 53 18.63 -7.70 0.23
N PHE A 54 18.89 -8.59 -0.72
CA PHE A 54 18.14 -9.82 -0.89
C PHE A 54 18.30 -10.76 0.32
N THR A 55 19.52 -10.89 0.84
CA THR A 55 19.79 -11.69 2.04
C THR A 55 19.05 -11.14 3.25
N TRP A 56 19.11 -9.82 3.47
CA TRP A 56 18.38 -9.18 4.57
C TRP A 56 16.86 -9.24 4.42
N LEU A 57 16.36 -9.09 3.19
CA LEU A 57 14.94 -9.23 2.89
C LEU A 57 14.44 -10.64 3.20
N LEU A 58 15.22 -11.67 2.85
CA LEU A 58 14.88 -13.06 3.17
C LEU A 58 14.88 -13.30 4.68
N VAL A 59 15.89 -12.77 5.40
CA VAL A 59 15.93 -12.84 6.87
C VAL A 59 14.70 -12.18 7.49
N LEU A 60 14.36 -10.95 7.10
CA LEU A 60 13.17 -10.26 7.61
C LEU A 60 11.87 -10.97 7.22
N THR A 61 11.80 -11.55 6.04
CA THR A 61 10.65 -12.35 5.61
C THR A 61 10.44 -13.55 6.55
N VAL A 62 11.48 -14.32 6.83
CA VAL A 62 11.38 -15.50 7.68
C VAL A 62 11.10 -15.13 9.14
N PHE A 63 11.76 -14.12 9.68
CA PHE A 63 11.66 -13.77 11.10
C PHE A 63 10.51 -12.82 11.45
N PHE A 64 9.97 -12.08 10.47
CA PHE A 64 8.93 -11.07 10.72
C PHE A 64 7.66 -11.32 9.91
N LEU A 65 7.76 -11.64 8.61
CA LEU A 65 6.59 -11.85 7.75
C LEU A 65 5.88 -13.16 8.07
N VAL A 66 6.61 -14.27 8.22
CA VAL A 66 6.03 -15.59 8.55
C VAL A 66 5.25 -15.58 9.88
N PRO A 67 5.82 -15.11 11.02
CA PRO A 67 5.07 -15.08 12.26
C PRO A 67 3.87 -14.13 12.18
N TYR A 68 3.99 -12.99 11.48
CA TYR A 68 2.87 -12.08 11.26
C TYR A 68 1.74 -12.72 10.46
N ALA A 69 2.06 -13.42 9.36
CA ALA A 69 1.08 -14.12 8.55
C ALA A 69 0.36 -15.23 9.33
N LEU A 70 1.06 -15.89 10.25
CA LEU A 70 0.50 -16.95 11.09
C LEU A 70 -0.50 -16.40 12.12
N VAL A 71 -0.16 -15.28 12.78
CA VAL A 71 -1.08 -14.55 13.67
C VAL A 71 -2.31 -14.03 12.90
N PHE A 72 -2.11 -13.54 11.67
CA PHE A 72 -3.19 -13.08 10.81
C PHE A 72 -4.11 -14.22 10.36
N ALA A 73 -3.55 -15.41 10.11
CA ALA A 73 -4.31 -16.62 9.77
C ALA A 73 -5.14 -17.13 10.97
N GLU A 74 -4.59 -17.10 12.18
CA GLU A 74 -5.32 -17.46 13.40
C GLU A 74 -6.48 -16.47 13.63
N THR A 75 -6.22 -15.17 13.54
CA THR A 75 -7.26 -14.14 13.73
C THR A 75 -8.33 -14.18 12.64
N GLY A 76 -7.92 -14.38 11.38
CA GLY A 76 -8.84 -14.44 10.24
C GLY A 76 -9.72 -15.68 10.23
N SER A 77 -9.26 -16.80 10.82
CA SER A 77 -10.07 -18.02 10.98
C SER A 77 -10.96 -17.99 12.23
N ALA A 78 -10.54 -17.28 13.29
CA ALA A 78 -11.32 -17.15 14.52
C ALA A 78 -12.59 -16.29 14.37
N PHE A 79 -12.60 -15.32 13.46
CA PHE A 79 -13.71 -14.37 13.29
C PHE A 79 -14.18 -14.27 11.83
N VAL A 80 -14.99 -15.26 11.41
CA VAL A 80 -15.57 -15.38 10.06
C VAL A 80 -16.82 -14.49 9.90
N GLY A 81 -16.70 -13.20 10.22
CA GLY A 81 -17.76 -12.20 10.04
C GLY A 81 -17.47 -11.26 8.85
N GLU A 82 -18.52 -10.74 8.20
CA GLU A 82 -18.46 -9.87 7.01
C GLU A 82 -17.92 -8.43 7.25
N GLY A 83 -16.94 -8.24 8.14
CA GLY A 83 -16.49 -6.90 8.53
C GLY A 83 -15.00 -6.75 8.85
N GLY A 84 -14.18 -7.73 8.44
CA GLY A 84 -12.72 -7.62 8.41
C GLY A 84 -12.09 -7.13 9.71
N VAL A 85 -11.07 -6.25 9.59
CA VAL A 85 -10.29 -5.69 10.72
C VAL A 85 -11.17 -5.03 11.79
N TYR A 86 -12.27 -4.37 11.39
CA TYR A 86 -13.18 -3.72 12.33
C TYR A 86 -13.85 -4.74 13.26
N LEU A 87 -14.32 -5.87 12.73
CA LEU A 87 -14.95 -6.91 13.56
C LEU A 87 -13.95 -7.59 14.48
N TRP A 88 -12.73 -7.87 14.00
CA TRP A 88 -11.69 -8.50 14.83
C TRP A 88 -11.37 -7.65 16.06
N VAL A 89 -11.17 -6.34 15.85
CA VAL A 89 -10.86 -5.41 16.94
C VAL A 89 -12.09 -5.14 17.81
N ARG A 90 -13.29 -5.12 17.24
CA ARG A 90 -14.53 -4.97 18.02
C ARG A 90 -14.75 -6.16 18.95
N GLN A 91 -14.44 -7.36 18.49
CA GLN A 91 -14.63 -8.58 19.27
C GLN A 91 -13.55 -8.75 20.34
N ALA A 92 -12.33 -8.29 20.08
CA ALA A 92 -11.21 -8.36 21.04
C ALA A 92 -11.17 -7.21 22.05
N PHE A 93 -11.46 -5.97 21.64
CA PHE A 93 -11.26 -4.74 22.44
C PHE A 93 -12.50 -3.84 22.56
N GLY A 94 -13.62 -4.20 21.92
CA GLY A 94 -14.87 -3.44 21.99
C GLY A 94 -15.01 -2.32 20.95
N ARG A 95 -16.10 -1.56 21.06
CA ARG A 95 -16.55 -0.57 20.06
C ARG A 95 -15.58 0.61 19.80
N PRO A 96 -14.96 1.26 20.82
CA PRO A 96 -14.13 2.44 20.56
C PRO A 96 -12.79 2.07 19.88
N ALA A 97 -12.16 0.97 20.32
CA ALA A 97 -10.92 0.48 19.71
C ALA A 97 -11.12 0.08 18.24
N ALA A 98 -12.26 -0.53 17.92
CA ALA A 98 -12.59 -0.91 16.55
C ALA A 98 -12.74 0.29 15.61
N ALA A 99 -13.38 1.36 16.08
CA ALA A 99 -13.53 2.58 15.29
C ALA A 99 -12.17 3.23 14.98
N VAL A 100 -11.28 3.27 15.96
CA VAL A 100 -9.91 3.78 15.79
C VAL A 100 -9.10 2.90 14.83
N ALA A 101 -9.15 1.57 14.99
CA ALA A 101 -8.46 0.65 14.10
C ALA A 101 -8.94 0.76 12.65
N SER A 102 -10.25 0.88 12.43
CA SER A 102 -10.81 1.09 11.10
C SER A 102 -10.40 2.43 10.50
N ALA A 103 -10.38 3.50 11.31
CA ALA A 103 -9.87 4.80 10.88
C ALA A 103 -8.39 4.73 10.46
N PHE A 104 -7.56 4.00 11.21
CA PHE A 104 -6.15 3.79 10.84
C PHE A 104 -6.00 3.07 9.51
N THR A 105 -6.77 2.00 9.24
CA THR A 105 -6.73 1.33 7.92
C THR A 105 -7.11 2.27 6.77
N TRP A 106 -8.06 3.20 6.98
CA TRP A 106 -8.42 4.21 5.99
C TRP A 106 -7.32 5.25 5.77
N ILE A 107 -6.53 5.58 6.79
CA ILE A 107 -5.42 6.54 6.69
C ILE A 107 -4.20 5.91 6.01
N THR A 108 -3.94 4.63 6.27
CA THR A 108 -2.77 3.94 5.70
C THR A 108 -2.80 3.93 4.17
N GLN A 109 -3.97 3.78 3.54
CA GLN A 109 -4.09 3.70 2.08
C GLN A 109 -3.65 5.01 1.38
N PRO A 110 -4.20 6.20 1.71
CA PRO A 110 -3.70 7.47 1.20
C PRO A 110 -2.26 7.77 1.58
N VAL A 111 -1.80 7.39 2.78
CA VAL A 111 -0.42 7.64 3.21
C VAL A 111 0.56 6.82 2.38
N TRP A 112 0.23 5.56 2.08
CA TRP A 112 1.06 4.68 1.28
C TRP A 112 1.11 5.15 -0.19
N VAL A 113 -0.05 5.30 -0.83
CA VAL A 113 -0.13 5.76 -2.24
C VAL A 113 0.40 7.19 -2.38
N GLY A 114 -0.01 8.08 -1.49
CA GLY A 114 0.39 9.50 -1.50
C GLY A 114 1.87 9.68 -1.17
N GLY A 115 2.42 8.88 -0.26
CA GLY A 115 3.84 8.84 0.04
C GLY A 115 4.64 8.50 -1.21
N SER A 116 4.36 7.35 -1.83
CA SER A 116 5.04 6.91 -3.05
C SER A 116 4.92 7.93 -4.19
N MET A 117 3.72 8.49 -4.41
CA MET A 117 3.50 9.52 -5.45
C MET A 117 4.29 10.81 -5.16
N SER A 118 4.39 11.23 -3.90
CA SER A 118 5.16 12.43 -3.53
C SER A 118 6.66 12.27 -3.79
N PHE A 119 7.22 11.10 -3.50
CA PHE A 119 8.61 10.76 -3.82
C PHE A 119 8.85 10.72 -5.33
N LEU A 120 7.96 10.08 -6.09
CA LEU A 120 8.03 10.02 -7.55
C LEU A 120 7.93 11.41 -8.19
N CYS A 121 7.00 12.26 -7.73
CA CYS A 121 6.88 13.64 -8.20
C CYS A 121 8.12 14.46 -7.86
N ALA A 122 8.70 14.28 -6.67
CA ALA A 122 9.93 14.98 -6.30
C ALA A 122 11.09 14.58 -7.22
N GLU A 123 11.22 13.29 -7.55
CA GLU A 123 12.27 12.80 -8.46
C GLU A 123 12.02 13.24 -9.92
N ALA A 124 10.78 13.14 -10.39
CA ALA A 124 10.38 13.62 -11.70
C ALA A 124 10.60 15.13 -11.84
N ALA A 125 10.30 15.92 -10.80
CA ALA A 125 10.59 17.34 -10.77
C ALA A 125 12.10 17.61 -10.78
N ARG A 126 12.91 16.84 -10.03
CA ARG A 126 14.38 16.93 -10.10
C ARG A 126 14.91 16.63 -11.49
N THR A 127 14.40 15.59 -12.13
CA THR A 127 14.88 15.14 -13.44
C THR A 127 14.42 16.07 -14.58
N HIS A 128 13.17 16.55 -14.55
CA HIS A 128 12.54 17.24 -15.67
C HIS A 128 12.33 18.76 -15.48
N LEU A 129 12.21 19.26 -14.24
CA LEU A 129 11.94 20.68 -13.98
C LEU A 129 13.17 21.45 -13.48
N VAL A 130 14.08 20.80 -12.76
CA VAL A 130 15.33 21.42 -12.29
C VAL A 130 16.56 20.62 -12.75
N HIS A 131 16.94 20.77 -14.03
CA HIS A 131 18.21 20.27 -14.54
C HIS A 131 19.38 20.95 -13.81
N PHE A 132 19.92 20.29 -12.78
CA PHE A 132 21.24 20.63 -12.26
C PHE A 132 22.30 19.96 -13.14
N SER A 133 23.22 20.76 -13.67
CA SER A 133 24.43 20.27 -14.33
C SER A 133 25.24 19.41 -13.35
N GLU A 134 25.54 18.17 -13.73
CA GLU A 134 26.31 17.16 -12.97
C GLU A 134 27.80 17.52 -12.82
N GLY A 135 28.12 18.73 -12.37
CA GLY A 135 29.50 19.23 -12.38
C GLY A 135 29.91 20.20 -11.28
N ALA A 136 29.13 20.37 -10.21
CA ALA A 136 29.55 21.21 -9.08
C ALA A 136 29.84 20.34 -7.85
N PRO A 137 31.12 20.21 -7.42
CA PRO A 137 31.45 19.55 -6.16
C PRO A 137 30.75 20.26 -5.01
N VAL A 138 30.34 19.49 -4.01
CA VAL A 138 29.80 19.96 -2.72
C VAL A 138 30.82 20.88 -2.05
N THR A 139 30.73 22.17 -2.34
CA THR A 139 31.31 23.25 -1.55
C THR A 139 30.33 24.42 -1.56
N THR A 140 29.75 24.68 -0.39
CA THR A 140 29.43 25.97 0.26
C THR A 140 29.19 27.25 -0.58
N PRO A 141 28.37 28.17 -0.06
CA PRO A 141 27.60 29.13 -0.86
C PRO A 141 28.43 30.31 -1.35
N SER A 142 28.23 30.71 -2.60
CA SER A 142 28.51 32.07 -3.04
C SER A 142 27.49 32.51 -4.08
N SER A 143 26.72 33.52 -3.68
CA SER A 143 26.05 34.51 -4.51
C SER A 143 26.53 34.62 -5.96
N SER A 144 25.62 34.44 -6.91
CA SER A 144 25.46 35.41 -8.01
C SER A 144 24.17 35.15 -8.77
N VAL A 145 23.21 36.04 -8.53
CA VAL A 145 22.12 36.37 -9.44
C VAL A 145 22.69 36.76 -10.82
N SER A 146 22.27 36.08 -11.88
CA SER A 146 22.08 36.66 -13.22
C SER A 146 21.21 35.69 -14.03
N SER A 147 19.91 35.93 -14.14
CA SER A 147 19.32 36.74 -15.21
C SER A 147 19.68 36.24 -16.61
N GLY A 148 18.71 35.69 -17.33
CA GLY A 148 18.80 35.61 -18.78
C GLY A 148 18.06 34.46 -19.43
N SER A 149 16.73 34.58 -19.49
CA SER A 149 15.91 34.25 -20.66
C SER A 149 16.69 33.97 -21.97
N ARG A 150 16.44 32.81 -22.61
CA ARG A 150 15.90 32.71 -23.99
C ARG A 150 15.99 31.29 -24.59
N CYS A 151 14.82 30.86 -25.08
CA CYS A 151 14.61 30.17 -26.37
C CYS A 151 15.04 28.70 -26.56
N TRP A 152 14.06 27.81 -26.35
CA TRP A 152 13.75 26.64 -27.20
C TRP A 152 13.52 27.02 -28.69
N PRO A 153 13.48 26.07 -29.65
CA PRO A 153 14.56 25.37 -30.39
C PRO A 153 14.62 25.81 -31.89
N PRO A 154 15.26 25.08 -32.83
CA PRO A 154 14.50 24.09 -33.61
C PRO A 154 15.26 22.82 -34.08
N CYS A 155 14.45 21.81 -34.40
CA CYS A 155 14.55 20.73 -35.39
C CYS A 155 15.87 20.34 -36.09
N SER A 156 15.96 19.00 -36.29
CA SER A 156 16.52 18.26 -37.44
C SER A 156 18.03 18.24 -37.66
N ALA A 157 18.63 17.08 -37.38
CA ALA A 157 19.31 16.24 -38.38
C ALA A 157 19.20 14.76 -37.96
#